data_AF-A0A2W6W3D4-F1
#
_entry.id   AF-A0A2W6W3D4-F1
#
_cell.length_a   1.000
_cell.length_b   1.000
_cell.length_c   1.000
_cell.angle_alpha   90.00
_cell.angle_beta   90.00
_cell.angle_gamma   90.00
#
_symmetry.space_group_name_H-M   'P 1'
#
loop_
_entity.id
_entity.type
_entity.pdbx_description
1 polymer ?
#
loop_
_entity_poly.entity_id
_entity_poly.type
_entity_poly.pdbx_seq_one_letter_code
_entity_poly.pdbx_strand_id
1 'polypeptide(L)'
;MISTGGKCWFTAAELADLALPGLPRQKRKINERAADEFWAVKTDASGAPLARTRQGRGGGTEFHHSVLPAMAKAELVKRGIPADAEGAALTRVMIENCSDRSVPVVRWALPDEFKNAPADERRRIVDTFLREKVRPHLDRLDGDRRHDLGQDFARSGDGSVIIVNELGQDMVRRGRLVIELRNVPYETQRDVIFYIGDALPRFGHAAFDATGNGEYLAEVARQRWGERVSEVKLNAGWYGANSPPYIEAFADGSVVVAGDDDIIRDHQALQYVDGIIRVPEDFRYKGADGFDRHGDAGIAGILVWFASRQDAAEYGYEAVPVGRESLYGEQRDEWFGHGDSAARDWWRPPLGTRGMGF
;
A
#
# COMPACT_ATOMS: atom_id res chain seq x y z
N MET A 1 36.51 -5.98 1.47
CA MET A 1 35.07 -5.72 1.39
C MET A 1 34.39 -7.04 1.05
N ILE A 2 33.82 -7.71 2.05
CA ILE A 2 33.06 -8.94 1.84
C ILE A 2 31.61 -8.51 1.63
N SER A 3 31.09 -8.81 0.44
CA SER A 3 29.66 -8.81 0.14
C SER A 3 28.94 -9.71 1.13
N THR A 4 28.12 -9.14 2.02
CA THR A 4 27.29 -9.92 2.93
C THR A 4 25.82 -9.62 2.67
N GLY A 5 25.18 -10.48 1.88
CA GLY A 5 23.74 -10.71 2.05
C GLY A 5 23.48 -11.11 3.51
N GLY A 6 22.35 -10.65 4.07
CA GLY A 6 22.02 -10.70 5.49
C GLY A 6 22.26 -12.07 6.13
N LYS A 7 23.42 -12.23 6.77
CA LYS A 7 23.80 -13.46 7.47
C LYS A 7 23.15 -13.49 8.84
N CYS A 8 22.23 -14.44 9.05
CA CYS A 8 21.48 -14.56 10.30
C CYS A 8 21.98 -15.66 11.27
N TRP A 9 22.86 -16.54 10.81
CA TRP A 9 23.40 -17.68 11.58
C TRP A 9 24.90 -17.53 11.82
N PHE A 10 25.34 -17.73 13.06
CA PHE A 10 26.73 -17.56 13.47
C PHE A 10 27.25 -18.78 14.23
N THR A 11 28.48 -19.19 13.91
CA THR A 11 29.23 -20.14 14.75
C THR A 11 29.79 -19.43 15.99
N ALA A 12 30.10 -20.20 17.04
CA ALA A 12 30.78 -19.66 18.22
C ALA A 12 32.16 -19.03 17.93
N ALA A 13 32.84 -19.45 16.85
CA ALA A 13 34.08 -18.83 16.41
C ALA A 13 33.82 -17.45 15.80
N GLU A 14 32.84 -17.35 14.91
CA GLU A 14 32.46 -16.09 14.28
C GLU A 14 31.97 -15.06 15.30
N LEU A 15 31.17 -15.48 16.29
CA LEU A 15 30.73 -14.58 17.38
C LEU A 15 31.91 -14.06 18.20
N ALA A 16 32.93 -14.89 18.44
CA ALA A 16 34.14 -14.49 19.14
C ALA A 16 34.97 -13.49 18.31
N ASP A 17 35.10 -13.72 17.01
CA ASP A 17 35.86 -12.87 16.08
C ASP A 17 35.18 -11.52 15.83
N LEU A 18 33.85 -11.46 15.85
CA LEU A 18 33.10 -10.22 15.73
C LEU A 18 33.31 -9.27 16.92
N ALA A 19 33.79 -9.79 18.07
CA ALA A 19 34.04 -9.01 19.28
C ALA A 19 32.86 -8.11 19.68
N LEU A 20 31.63 -8.64 19.58
CA LEU A 20 30.40 -7.91 19.88
C LEU A 20 30.32 -7.55 21.38
N PRO A 21 29.76 -6.37 21.71
CA PRO A 21 29.61 -5.95 23.10
C PRO A 21 28.73 -6.93 23.88
N GLY A 22 29.16 -7.23 25.10
CA GLY A 22 28.46 -8.19 25.96
C GLY A 22 28.71 -9.66 25.61
N LEU A 23 29.51 -10.00 24.59
CA LEU A 23 29.92 -11.38 24.29
C LEU A 23 31.42 -11.63 24.54
N PRO A 24 31.80 -12.83 25.02
CA PRO A 24 33.20 -13.23 25.12
C PRO A 24 33.94 -13.26 23.78
N ARG A 25 35.23 -12.89 23.77
CA ARG A 25 36.09 -12.93 22.57
C ARG A 25 36.78 -14.28 22.30
N GLN A 26 36.39 -15.32 23.03
CA GLN A 26 36.97 -16.66 22.89
C GLN A 26 35.87 -17.66 22.58
N LYS A 27 36.05 -18.46 21.51
CA LYS A 27 35.11 -19.52 21.10
C LYS A 27 34.65 -20.40 22.27
N ARG A 28 35.59 -20.84 23.12
CA ARG A 28 35.31 -21.68 24.30
C ARG A 28 34.33 -21.00 25.27
N LYS A 29 34.51 -19.70 25.51
CA LYS A 29 33.65 -18.91 26.40
C LYS A 29 32.28 -18.60 25.80
N ILE A 30 32.18 -18.50 24.48
CA ILE A 30 30.89 -18.42 23.79
C ILE A 30 30.12 -19.74 23.97
N ASN A 31 30.78 -20.89 23.80
CA ASN A 31 30.15 -22.19 23.99
C ASN A 31 29.70 -22.42 25.45
N GLU A 32 30.53 -22.04 26.43
CA GLU A 32 30.14 -22.08 27.86
C GLU A 32 28.86 -21.29 28.09
N ARG A 33 28.81 -20.04 27.62
CA ARG A 33 27.62 -19.20 27.73
C ARG A 33 26.41 -19.79 27.01
N ALA A 34 26.58 -20.30 25.79
CA ALA A 34 25.50 -20.91 25.03
C ALA A 34 24.89 -22.13 25.74
N ALA A 35 25.71 -22.87 26.50
CA ALA A 35 25.24 -23.94 27.37
C ALA A 35 24.51 -23.38 28.61
N ASP A 36 25.11 -22.40 29.29
CA ASP A 36 24.53 -21.77 30.50
C ASP A 36 23.17 -21.09 30.23
N GLU A 37 23.02 -20.49 29.05
CA GLU A 37 21.79 -19.82 28.61
C GLU A 37 20.89 -20.70 27.72
N PHE A 38 21.20 -21.99 27.61
CA PHE A 38 20.41 -22.98 26.90
C PHE A 38 20.06 -22.60 25.44
N TRP A 39 21.00 -21.98 24.71
CA TRP A 39 20.75 -21.53 23.34
C TRP A 39 20.36 -22.66 22.38
N ALA A 40 20.82 -23.89 22.66
CA ALA A 40 20.56 -25.07 21.84
C ALA A 40 19.08 -25.50 21.79
N VAL A 41 18.27 -25.11 22.77
CA VAL A 41 16.85 -25.50 22.88
C VAL A 41 15.89 -24.32 22.68
N LYS A 42 16.41 -23.12 22.42
CA LYS A 42 15.57 -21.95 22.13
C LYS A 42 14.88 -22.12 20.78
N THR A 43 13.63 -21.68 20.71
CA THR A 43 12.83 -21.62 19.49
C THR A 43 12.34 -20.20 19.24
N ASP A 44 12.01 -19.89 17.99
CA ASP A 44 11.27 -18.67 17.65
C ASP A 44 9.77 -18.81 17.99
N ALA A 45 8.99 -17.77 17.65
CA ALA A 45 7.54 -17.73 17.88
C ALA A 45 6.78 -18.80 17.09
N SER A 46 7.33 -19.30 15.98
CA SER A 46 6.76 -20.39 15.17
C SER A 46 7.13 -21.78 15.69
N GLY A 47 7.99 -21.86 16.71
CA GLY A 47 8.53 -23.11 17.25
C GLY A 47 9.75 -23.65 16.49
N ALA A 48 10.31 -22.89 15.53
CA ALA A 48 11.51 -23.34 14.82
C ALA A 48 12.77 -23.16 15.71
N PRO A 49 13.71 -24.12 15.67
CA PRO A 49 14.89 -24.09 16.54
C PRO A 49 15.86 -22.96 16.14
N LEU A 50 16.34 -22.21 17.14
CA LEU A 50 17.31 -21.12 16.97
C LEU A 50 18.78 -21.58 17.07
N ALA A 51 18.99 -22.89 17.13
CA ALA A 51 20.29 -23.54 17.01
C ALA A 51 20.20 -24.67 15.99
N ARG A 52 21.21 -24.78 15.12
CA ARG A 52 21.25 -25.81 14.07
C ARG A 52 22.64 -26.37 13.87
N THR A 53 22.73 -27.54 13.25
CA THR A 53 23.99 -28.08 12.76
C THR A 53 24.52 -27.19 11.63
N ARG A 54 25.80 -26.81 11.72
CA ARG A 54 26.49 -25.99 10.72
C ARG A 54 26.41 -26.63 9.33
N GLN A 55 26.05 -25.82 8.34
CA GLN A 55 26.04 -26.22 6.94
C GLN A 55 27.45 -26.04 6.35
N GLY A 56 28.25 -27.11 6.27
CA GLY A 56 29.59 -27.08 5.65
C GLY A 56 30.61 -28.09 6.19
N ARG A 57 31.88 -27.98 5.75
CA ARG A 57 32.98 -28.83 6.22
C ARG A 57 33.41 -28.48 7.65
N GLY A 58 33.47 -29.50 8.50
CA GLY A 58 33.77 -29.36 9.93
C GLY A 58 32.50 -29.04 10.71
N GLY A 59 31.97 -30.04 11.42
CA GLY A 59 30.71 -29.95 12.16
C GLY A 59 30.70 -28.89 13.26
N GLY A 60 29.61 -28.85 14.02
CA GLY A 60 29.40 -27.88 15.10
C GLY A 60 28.03 -27.21 15.01
N THR A 61 27.72 -26.37 15.99
CA THR A 61 26.43 -25.67 16.11
C THR A 61 26.56 -24.23 15.63
N GLU A 62 25.60 -23.79 14.82
CA GLU A 62 25.32 -22.40 14.52
C GLU A 62 24.16 -21.92 15.38
N PHE A 63 24.22 -20.67 15.80
CA PHE A 63 23.19 -19.98 16.57
C PHE A 63 22.63 -18.82 15.76
N HIS A 64 21.30 -18.68 15.76
CA HIS A 64 20.63 -17.54 15.15
C HIS A 64 20.89 -16.27 15.97
N HIS A 65 20.99 -15.08 15.37
CA HIS A 65 21.30 -13.86 16.15
C HIS A 65 20.26 -13.52 17.23
N SER A 66 19.02 -14.00 17.14
CA SER A 66 17.98 -13.72 18.15
C SER A 66 18.34 -14.26 19.53
N VAL A 67 19.21 -15.28 19.64
CA VAL A 67 19.66 -15.79 20.96
C VAL A 67 20.71 -14.89 21.62
N LEU A 68 21.26 -13.91 20.89
CA LEU A 68 22.34 -13.06 21.37
C LEU A 68 21.82 -11.96 22.32
N PRO A 69 22.68 -11.45 23.23
CA PRO A 69 22.34 -10.32 24.10
C PRO A 69 21.95 -9.07 23.31
N ALA A 70 21.08 -8.23 23.89
CA ALA A 70 20.57 -7.01 23.24
C ALA A 70 21.67 -6.08 22.70
N MET A 71 22.76 -5.89 23.47
CA MET A 71 23.89 -5.06 23.02
C MET A 71 24.59 -5.66 21.79
N ALA A 72 24.72 -6.98 21.71
CA ALA A 72 25.32 -7.66 20.57
C ALA A 72 24.42 -7.55 19.32
N LYS A 73 23.10 -7.67 19.48
CA LYS A 73 22.12 -7.45 18.42
C LYS A 73 22.18 -6.02 17.87
N ALA A 74 22.22 -5.01 18.74
CA ALA A 74 22.33 -3.61 18.33
C ALA A 74 23.61 -3.30 17.54
N GLU A 75 24.76 -3.87 17.95
CA GLU A 75 26.02 -3.70 17.22
C GLU A 75 26.02 -4.42 15.86
N LEU A 76 25.35 -5.58 15.74
CA LEU A 76 25.15 -6.25 14.45
C LEU A 76 24.37 -5.35 13.48
N VAL A 77 23.26 -4.76 13.93
CA VAL A 77 22.46 -3.81 13.13
C VAL A 77 23.32 -2.63 12.68
N LYS A 78 24.11 -2.04 13.57
CA LYS A 78 25.03 -0.94 13.24
C LYS A 78 26.05 -1.32 12.15
N ARG A 79 26.43 -2.60 12.10
CA ARG A 79 27.36 -3.15 11.09
C ARG A 79 26.66 -3.58 9.79
N GLY A 80 25.37 -3.28 9.63
CA GLY A 80 24.58 -3.66 8.46
C GLY A 80 24.25 -5.15 8.40
N ILE A 81 24.38 -5.86 9.53
CA ILE A 81 23.92 -7.24 9.69
C ILE A 81 22.57 -7.15 10.40
N PRO A 82 21.45 -7.49 9.75
CA PRO A 82 20.15 -7.47 10.40
C PRO A 82 20.23 -8.33 11.67
N ALA A 83 20.06 -7.72 12.83
CA ALA A 83 19.60 -8.44 14.00
C ALA A 83 18.11 -8.16 14.09
N ASP A 84 17.30 -9.16 14.46
CA ASP A 84 15.87 -8.97 14.66
C ASP A 84 15.68 -7.81 15.65
N ALA A 85 15.31 -6.65 15.11
CA ALA A 85 14.52 -5.72 15.87
C ALA A 85 13.24 -6.49 16.17
N GLU A 86 12.87 -6.58 17.45
CA GLU A 86 11.58 -7.12 17.86
C GLU A 86 10.80 -5.93 18.39
N GLY A 87 9.55 -5.76 17.94
CA GLY A 87 8.66 -4.68 18.36
C GLY A 87 8.19 -3.78 17.21
N ALA A 88 7.43 -2.76 17.58
CA ALA A 88 6.81 -1.81 16.65
C ALA A 88 7.87 -1.08 15.81
N ALA A 89 7.67 -1.05 14.49
CA ALA A 89 8.51 -0.33 13.55
C ALA A 89 8.29 1.19 13.61
N LEU A 90 7.10 1.61 14.05
CA LEU A 90 6.75 3.01 14.28
C LEU A 90 6.27 3.21 15.71
N THR A 91 6.77 4.26 16.36
CA THR A 91 6.22 4.70 17.65
C THR A 91 4.98 5.56 17.41
N ARG A 92 4.06 5.58 18.39
CA ARG A 92 2.88 6.46 18.36
C ARG A 92 3.24 7.91 18.10
N VAL A 93 4.30 8.41 18.74
CA VAL A 93 4.76 9.80 18.63
C VAL A 93 5.24 10.12 17.20
N MET A 94 5.94 9.20 16.54
CA MET A 94 6.37 9.40 15.15
C MET A 94 5.18 9.55 14.20
N ILE A 95 4.15 8.71 14.38
CA ILE A 95 2.95 8.75 13.55
C ILE A 95 2.14 10.01 13.83
N GLU A 96 1.94 10.36 15.11
CA GLU A 96 1.19 11.56 15.50
C GLU A 96 1.86 12.85 15.00
N ASN A 97 3.20 12.93 15.00
CA ASN A 97 3.96 14.04 14.42
C ASN A 97 3.79 14.17 12.90
N CYS A 98 3.48 13.06 12.22
CA CYS A 98 3.22 12.99 10.79
C CYS A 98 1.72 12.82 10.51
N SER A 99 0.84 13.34 11.37
CA SER A 99 -0.60 13.20 11.20
C SER A 99 -1.31 14.53 11.04
N ASP A 100 -2.37 14.54 10.24
CA ASP A 100 -3.25 15.69 10.05
C ASP A 100 -4.71 15.28 10.30
N ARG A 101 -5.32 15.87 11.32
CA ARG A 101 -6.71 15.61 11.73
C ARG A 101 -7.75 16.14 10.74
N SER A 102 -7.34 16.98 9.79
CA SER A 102 -8.22 17.49 8.74
C SER A 102 -8.41 16.51 7.58
N VAL A 103 -7.58 15.46 7.50
CA VAL A 103 -7.71 14.42 6.47
C VAL A 103 -8.94 13.56 6.75
N PRO A 104 -9.91 13.51 5.82
CA PRO A 104 -11.15 12.76 6.02
C PRO A 104 -10.90 11.25 5.99
N VAL A 105 -11.53 10.54 6.93
CA VAL A 105 -11.64 9.08 6.96
C VAL A 105 -13.11 8.71 6.75
N VAL A 106 -13.43 8.18 5.57
CA VAL A 106 -14.78 7.79 5.19
C VAL A 106 -14.95 6.29 5.41
N ARG A 107 -15.80 5.93 6.38
CA ARG A 107 -16.05 4.53 6.74
C ARG A 107 -17.38 4.07 6.16
N TRP A 108 -17.39 2.93 5.48
CA TRP A 108 -18.59 2.36 4.91
C TRP A 108 -18.68 0.86 5.19
N ALA A 109 -19.70 0.48 5.95
CA ALA A 109 -20.03 -0.90 6.23
C ALA A 109 -21.38 -1.24 5.59
N LEU A 110 -21.43 -2.39 4.92
CA LEU A 110 -22.65 -2.90 4.32
C LEU A 110 -23.15 -4.17 5.04
N PRO A 111 -24.49 -4.34 5.14
CA PRO A 111 -25.06 -5.57 5.67
C PRO A 111 -24.84 -6.75 4.72
N ASP A 112 -24.82 -7.98 5.24
CA ASP A 112 -24.55 -9.19 4.46
C ASP A 112 -25.55 -9.42 3.33
N GLU A 113 -26.80 -8.98 3.53
CA GLU A 113 -27.89 -9.11 2.57
C GLU A 113 -27.65 -8.26 1.31
N PHE A 114 -26.83 -7.22 1.39
CA PHE A 114 -26.56 -6.30 0.27
C PHE A 114 -26.00 -7.03 -0.96
N LYS A 115 -25.20 -8.09 -0.76
CA LYS A 115 -24.65 -8.88 -1.87
C LYS A 115 -25.74 -9.53 -2.75
N ASN A 116 -26.93 -9.75 -2.19
CA ASN A 116 -28.07 -10.35 -2.87
C ASN A 116 -29.11 -9.31 -3.31
N ALA A 117 -28.91 -8.02 -3.02
CA ALA A 117 -29.83 -6.97 -3.42
C ALA A 117 -29.91 -6.86 -4.96
N PRO A 118 -31.06 -6.48 -5.54
CA PRO A 118 -31.21 -6.21 -6.97
C PRO A 118 -30.13 -5.27 -7.52
N ALA A 119 -29.71 -5.47 -8.77
CA ALA A 119 -28.60 -4.73 -9.35
C ALA A 119 -28.83 -3.21 -9.42
N ASP A 120 -30.06 -2.79 -9.69
CA ASP A 120 -30.46 -1.38 -9.69
C ASP A 120 -30.43 -0.77 -8.28
N GLU A 121 -30.81 -1.54 -7.25
CA GLU A 121 -30.71 -1.13 -5.86
C GLU A 121 -29.26 -0.98 -5.41
N ARG A 122 -28.41 -1.97 -5.71
CA ARG A 122 -26.97 -1.89 -5.44
C ARG A 122 -26.38 -0.62 -6.07
N ARG A 123 -26.65 -0.40 -7.36
CA ARG A 123 -26.17 0.79 -8.08
C ARG A 123 -26.63 2.09 -7.41
N ARG A 124 -27.92 2.23 -7.07
CA ARG A 124 -28.43 3.44 -6.40
C ARG A 124 -27.74 3.71 -5.07
N ILE A 125 -27.49 2.67 -4.28
CA ILE A 125 -26.83 2.78 -2.97
C ILE A 125 -25.37 3.23 -3.16
N VAL A 126 -24.65 2.60 -4.10
CA VAL A 126 -23.26 2.96 -4.43
C VAL A 126 -23.17 4.39 -4.95
N ASP A 127 -24.00 4.76 -5.93
CA ASP A 127 -24.03 6.11 -6.51
C ASP A 127 -24.31 7.18 -5.44
N THR A 128 -25.22 6.89 -4.50
CA THR A 128 -25.53 7.78 -3.39
C THR A 128 -24.35 7.94 -2.44
N PHE A 129 -23.71 6.83 -2.05
CA PHE A 129 -22.53 6.86 -1.20
C PHE A 129 -21.40 7.66 -1.85
N LEU A 130 -21.08 7.39 -3.12
CA LEU A 130 -20.03 8.08 -3.85
C LEU A 130 -20.31 9.57 -3.96
N ARG A 131 -21.53 9.96 -4.36
CA ARG A 131 -21.92 11.36 -4.52
C ARG A 131 -21.92 12.12 -3.19
N GLU A 132 -22.36 11.52 -2.10
CA GLU A 132 -22.60 12.24 -0.84
C GLU A 132 -21.42 12.16 0.14
N LYS A 133 -20.63 11.09 0.09
CA LYS A 133 -19.59 10.81 1.08
C LYS A 133 -18.18 10.86 0.51
N VAL A 134 -17.99 10.59 -0.78
CA VAL A 134 -16.65 10.54 -1.40
C VAL A 134 -16.39 11.77 -2.24
N ARG A 135 -17.32 12.11 -3.13
CA ARG A 135 -17.20 13.20 -4.10
C ARG A 135 -16.81 14.56 -3.49
N PRO A 136 -17.39 15.00 -2.35
CA PRO A 136 -17.03 16.29 -1.76
C PRO A 136 -15.55 16.39 -1.36
N HIS A 137 -14.87 15.27 -1.09
CA HIS A 137 -13.45 15.24 -0.77
C HIS A 137 -12.58 15.25 -2.04
N LEU A 138 -13.03 14.56 -3.10
CA LEU A 138 -12.34 14.55 -4.39
C LEU A 138 -12.38 15.92 -5.08
N ASP A 139 -13.51 16.64 -4.97
CA ASP A 139 -13.65 17.99 -5.54
C ASP A 139 -12.76 19.04 -4.85
N ARG A 140 -12.17 18.72 -3.69
CA ARG A 140 -11.27 19.61 -2.93
C ARG A 140 -9.78 19.37 -3.24
N LEU A 141 -9.46 18.36 -4.05
CA LEU A 141 -8.09 18.05 -4.43
C LEU A 141 -7.50 19.18 -5.28
N ASP A 142 -6.21 19.46 -5.11
CA ASP A 142 -5.52 20.49 -5.86
C ASP A 142 -5.26 20.01 -7.31
N GLY A 143 -5.92 20.63 -8.28
CA GLY A 143 -5.81 20.27 -9.70
C GLY A 143 -4.39 20.31 -10.28
N ASP A 144 -3.50 21.08 -9.66
CA ASP A 144 -2.12 21.26 -10.11
C ASP A 144 -1.12 20.26 -9.50
N ARG A 145 -1.59 19.41 -8.58
CA ARG A 145 -0.74 18.44 -7.87
C ARG A 145 -0.94 17.04 -8.39
N ARG A 146 0.14 16.25 -8.33
CA ARG A 146 0.10 14.81 -8.59
C ARG A 146 -0.62 14.12 -7.43
N HIS A 147 -1.49 13.18 -7.76
CA HIS A 147 -2.14 12.30 -6.80
C HIS A 147 -1.80 10.84 -7.07
N ASP A 148 -1.60 10.08 -5.99
CA ASP A 148 -1.32 8.65 -6.03
C ASP A 148 -2.30 7.89 -5.13
N LEU A 149 -2.51 6.62 -5.43
CA LEU A 149 -3.49 5.78 -4.73
C LEU A 149 -2.85 4.47 -4.24
N GLY A 150 -3.13 4.09 -3.00
CA GLY A 150 -2.79 2.77 -2.46
C GLY A 150 -4.05 2.06 -2.00
N GLN A 151 -4.16 0.78 -2.29
CA GLN A 151 -5.33 -0.01 -1.91
C GLN A 151 -4.90 -1.36 -1.32
N ASP A 152 -5.24 -1.57 -0.04
CA ASP A 152 -5.16 -2.87 0.62
C ASP A 152 -6.52 -3.56 0.56
N PHE A 153 -6.55 -4.81 0.08
CA PHE A 153 -7.78 -5.51 -0.27
C PHE A 153 -8.19 -6.54 0.79
N ALA A 154 -9.45 -6.45 1.20
CA ALA A 154 -10.10 -7.48 1.98
C ALA A 154 -11.58 -7.64 1.59
N ARG A 155 -12.03 -8.88 1.51
CA ARG A 155 -13.45 -9.21 1.30
C ARG A 155 -14.16 -9.64 2.58
N SER A 156 -13.50 -10.45 3.41
CA SER A 156 -14.10 -11.13 4.57
C SER A 156 -13.19 -11.01 5.78
N GLY A 157 -13.77 -10.77 6.95
CA GLY A 157 -13.03 -10.55 8.20
C GLY A 157 -12.44 -9.14 8.26
N ASP A 158 -11.35 -8.92 7.52
CA ASP A 158 -10.61 -7.66 7.49
C ASP A 158 -11.32 -6.62 6.57
N GLY A 159 -10.99 -5.34 6.76
CA GLY A 159 -11.56 -4.23 5.99
C GLY A 159 -10.63 -3.82 4.84
N SER A 160 -11.17 -3.42 3.69
CA SER A 160 -10.34 -2.82 2.65
C SER A 160 -10.06 -1.36 2.96
N VAL A 161 -8.85 -0.91 2.69
CA VAL A 161 -8.46 0.49 2.89
C VAL A 161 -7.93 1.08 1.60
N ILE A 162 -8.43 2.26 1.25
CA ILE A 162 -7.99 3.05 0.10
C ILE A 162 -7.42 4.36 0.64
N ILE A 163 -6.20 4.70 0.23
CA ILE A 163 -5.55 5.97 0.59
C ILE A 163 -5.23 6.74 -0.69
N VAL A 164 -5.64 8.00 -0.71
CA VAL A 164 -5.24 8.98 -1.74
C VAL A 164 -4.24 9.94 -1.13
N ASN A 165 -3.07 10.05 -1.76
CA ASN A 165 -2.05 11.03 -1.40
C ASN A 165 -1.90 12.10 -2.48
N GLU A 166 -1.48 13.28 -2.05
CA GLU A 166 -1.05 14.39 -2.90
C GLU A 166 0.45 14.64 -2.70
N LEU A 167 1.20 14.84 -3.78
CA LEU A 167 2.61 15.24 -3.73
C LEU A 167 2.74 16.77 -3.73
N GLY A 168 3.19 17.33 -2.61
CA GLY A 168 3.49 18.76 -2.48
C GLY A 168 4.80 19.16 -3.17
N GLN A 169 5.00 20.46 -3.42
CA GLN A 169 6.28 20.99 -3.95
C GLN A 169 7.43 20.86 -2.97
N ASP A 170 7.13 20.78 -1.69
CA ASP A 170 8.07 20.47 -0.63
C ASP A 170 8.39 18.98 -0.53
N MET A 171 7.94 18.18 -1.50
CA MET A 171 8.17 16.74 -1.61
C MET A 171 7.52 15.91 -0.49
N VAL A 172 6.64 16.51 0.31
CA VAL A 172 5.85 15.80 1.32
C VAL A 172 4.61 15.17 0.65
N ARG A 173 4.41 13.87 0.89
CA ARG A 173 3.21 13.14 0.45
C ARG A 173 2.15 13.29 1.52
N ARG A 174 1.09 14.03 1.21
CA ARG A 174 0.01 14.32 2.16
C ARG A 174 -1.21 13.46 1.86
N GLY A 175 -1.67 12.70 2.83
CA GLY A 175 -2.97 12.04 2.78
C GLY A 175 -4.08 13.07 2.56
N ARG A 176 -4.94 12.81 1.58
CA ARG A 176 -6.09 13.66 1.23
C ARG A 176 -7.42 13.00 1.47
N LEU A 177 -7.45 11.67 1.46
CA LEU A 177 -8.66 10.89 1.72
C LEU A 177 -8.27 9.46 2.09
N VAL A 178 -8.90 8.95 3.15
CA VAL A 178 -8.87 7.53 3.50
C VAL A 178 -10.30 7.00 3.40
N ILE A 179 -10.49 5.85 2.76
CA ILE A 179 -11.78 5.16 2.71
C ILE A 179 -11.61 3.75 3.26
N GLU A 180 -12.43 3.40 4.24
CA GLU A 180 -12.49 2.06 4.82
C GLU A 180 -13.78 1.37 4.39
N LEU A 181 -13.65 0.21 3.78
CA LEU A 181 -14.76 -0.58 3.26
C LEU A 181 -14.88 -1.89 4.04
N ARG A 182 -16.00 -2.07 4.75
CA ARG A 182 -16.31 -3.30 5.48
C ARG A 182 -17.48 -4.03 4.84
N ASN A 183 -17.25 -5.32 4.58
CA ASN A 183 -18.24 -6.20 3.95
C ASN A 183 -18.78 -5.69 2.60
N VAL A 184 -17.98 -4.91 1.88
CA VAL A 184 -18.36 -4.36 0.57
C VAL A 184 -18.04 -5.41 -0.52
N PRO A 185 -19.01 -5.79 -1.38
CA PRO A 185 -18.78 -6.78 -2.43
C PRO A 185 -17.76 -6.35 -3.49
N TYR A 186 -17.14 -7.32 -4.17
CA TYR A 186 -16.10 -7.10 -5.19
C TYR A 186 -16.47 -6.06 -6.26
N GLU A 187 -17.63 -6.21 -6.90
CA GLU A 187 -18.08 -5.27 -7.94
C GLU A 187 -18.22 -3.85 -7.39
N THR A 188 -18.74 -3.74 -6.16
CA THR A 188 -18.90 -2.44 -5.50
C THR A 188 -17.56 -1.81 -5.14
N GLN A 189 -16.60 -2.59 -4.65
CA GLN A 189 -15.25 -2.06 -4.38
C GLN A 189 -14.57 -1.59 -5.68
N ARG A 190 -14.74 -2.33 -6.78
CA ARG A 190 -14.28 -1.90 -8.12
C ARG A 190 -14.91 -0.57 -8.51
N ASP A 191 -16.23 -0.42 -8.37
CA ASP A 191 -16.93 0.81 -8.73
C ASP A 191 -16.45 1.99 -7.87
N VAL A 192 -16.19 1.77 -6.58
CA VAL A 192 -15.59 2.78 -5.68
C VAL A 192 -14.20 3.19 -6.16
N ILE A 193 -13.33 2.22 -6.46
CA ILE A 193 -11.97 2.48 -6.93
C ILE A 193 -11.98 3.26 -8.25
N PHE A 194 -12.79 2.84 -9.22
CA PHE A 194 -12.89 3.52 -10.51
C PHE A 194 -13.39 4.95 -10.34
N TYR A 195 -14.40 5.16 -9.50
CA TYR A 195 -14.90 6.49 -9.20
C TYR A 195 -13.81 7.42 -8.64
N ILE A 196 -12.99 6.91 -7.72
CA ILE A 196 -11.90 7.68 -7.11
C ILE A 196 -10.82 7.97 -8.16
N GLY A 197 -10.26 6.92 -8.77
CA GLY A 197 -9.11 7.05 -9.66
C GLY A 197 -9.41 7.89 -10.91
N ASP A 198 -10.62 7.80 -11.47
CA ASP A 198 -11.03 8.63 -12.61
C ASP A 198 -11.16 10.12 -12.26
N ALA A 199 -11.37 10.43 -10.98
CA ALA A 199 -11.52 11.79 -10.49
C ALA A 199 -10.22 12.39 -9.95
N LEU A 200 -9.13 11.62 -9.85
CA LEU A 200 -7.85 12.10 -9.32
C LEU A 200 -7.16 13.08 -10.30
N PRO A 201 -6.90 14.34 -9.89
CA PRO A 201 -6.13 15.26 -10.70
C PRO A 201 -4.69 14.79 -10.87
N ARG A 202 -4.15 14.92 -12.09
CA ARG A 202 -2.78 14.48 -12.46
C ARG A 202 -2.44 13.13 -11.83
N PHE A 203 -3.32 12.15 -12.07
CA PHE A 203 -3.18 10.81 -11.53
C PHE A 203 -1.82 10.21 -11.93
N GLY A 204 -0.96 10.03 -10.92
CA GLY A 204 0.41 9.56 -11.08
C GLY A 204 0.45 8.05 -11.19
N HIS A 205 0.32 7.37 -10.05
CA HIS A 205 0.36 5.92 -9.98
C HIS A 205 -0.59 5.38 -8.90
N ALA A 206 -1.00 4.12 -9.07
CA ALA A 206 -1.72 3.37 -8.07
C ALA A 206 -1.09 2.01 -7.80
N ALA A 207 -1.10 1.59 -6.55
CA ALA A 207 -0.65 0.28 -6.13
C ALA A 207 -1.77 -0.47 -5.42
N PHE A 208 -2.11 -1.65 -5.94
CA PHE A 208 -3.18 -2.49 -5.44
C PHE A 208 -2.58 -3.76 -4.84
N ASP A 209 -3.07 -4.15 -3.66
CA ASP A 209 -2.84 -5.51 -3.18
C ASP A 209 -3.50 -6.50 -4.14
N ALA A 210 -2.65 -7.24 -4.85
CA ALA A 210 -3.02 -8.31 -5.74
C ALA A 210 -2.83 -9.67 -5.07
N THR A 211 -2.85 -9.77 -3.75
CA THR A 211 -2.73 -11.04 -3.03
C THR A 211 -4.09 -11.73 -2.90
N GLY A 212 -4.16 -13.02 -3.26
CA GLY A 212 -5.39 -13.80 -3.16
C GLY A 212 -6.56 -13.17 -3.90
N ASN A 213 -7.59 -12.76 -3.17
CA ASN A 213 -8.81 -12.20 -3.75
C ASN A 213 -8.63 -10.79 -4.34
N GLY A 214 -7.55 -10.09 -4.00
CA GLY A 214 -7.24 -8.75 -4.54
C GLY A 214 -6.80 -8.76 -6.00
N GLU A 215 -6.40 -9.92 -6.53
CA GLU A 215 -5.96 -10.11 -7.93
C GLU A 215 -6.97 -9.52 -8.93
N TYR A 216 -8.25 -9.79 -8.72
CA TYR A 216 -9.30 -9.30 -9.59
C TYR A 216 -9.33 -7.77 -9.66
N LEU A 217 -9.25 -7.08 -8.50
CA LEU A 217 -9.30 -5.62 -8.47
C LEU A 217 -8.06 -4.99 -9.11
N ALA A 218 -6.88 -5.57 -8.83
CA ALA A 218 -5.63 -5.11 -9.40
C ALA A 218 -5.62 -5.25 -10.93
N GLU A 219 -6.09 -6.38 -11.46
CA GLU A 219 -6.19 -6.65 -12.90
C GLU A 219 -7.12 -5.65 -13.60
N VAL A 220 -8.35 -5.47 -13.10
CA VAL A 220 -9.32 -4.55 -13.73
C VAL A 220 -8.89 -3.08 -13.61
N ALA A 221 -8.16 -2.71 -12.54
CA ALA A 221 -7.54 -1.39 -12.43
C ALA A 221 -6.43 -1.20 -13.49
N ARG A 222 -5.58 -2.21 -13.70
CA ARG A 222 -4.54 -2.20 -14.75
C ARG A 222 -5.16 -2.11 -16.14
N GLN A 223 -6.24 -2.84 -16.41
CA GLN A 223 -6.98 -2.73 -17.67
C GLN A 223 -7.54 -1.32 -17.90
N ARG A 224 -7.96 -0.64 -16.83
CA ARG A 224 -8.55 0.72 -16.91
C ARG A 224 -7.51 1.83 -17.07
N TRP A 225 -6.43 1.81 -16.28
CA TRP A 225 -5.48 2.93 -16.21
C TRP A 225 -4.08 2.61 -16.77
N GLY A 226 -3.91 1.41 -17.32
CA GLY A 226 -2.70 0.98 -18.03
C GLY A 226 -1.47 1.02 -17.14
N GLU A 227 -0.39 1.62 -17.64
CA GLU A 227 0.92 1.58 -16.98
C GLU A 227 0.98 2.22 -15.60
N ARG A 228 -0.01 3.06 -15.26
CA ARG A 228 -0.15 3.73 -13.96
C ARG A 228 -0.51 2.81 -12.79
N VAL A 229 -0.71 1.51 -13.01
CA VAL A 229 -1.16 0.57 -11.96
C VAL A 229 -0.12 -0.50 -11.72
N SER A 230 0.30 -0.67 -10.47
CA SER A 230 1.07 -1.83 -10.05
C SER A 230 0.19 -2.84 -9.32
N GLU A 231 0.19 -4.05 -9.84
CA GLU A 231 -0.42 -5.23 -9.21
C GLU A 231 0.59 -5.84 -8.25
N VAL A 232 0.43 -5.58 -6.95
CA VAL A 232 1.45 -5.91 -5.94
C VAL A 232 1.14 -7.24 -5.27
N LYS A 233 2.10 -8.17 -5.28
CA LYS A 233 2.06 -9.35 -4.41
C LYS A 233 2.75 -9.04 -3.08
N LEU A 234 2.01 -9.00 -1.98
CA LEU A 234 2.50 -8.65 -0.64
C LEU A 234 3.30 -9.81 0.01
N ASN A 235 4.38 -10.23 -0.64
CA ASN A 235 5.28 -11.25 -0.12
C ASN A 235 6.43 -10.63 0.71
N ALA A 236 7.17 -11.50 1.41
CA ALA A 236 8.31 -11.12 2.25
C ALA A 236 9.35 -10.25 1.52
N GLY A 237 9.65 -10.58 0.25
CA GLY A 237 10.59 -9.81 -0.57
C GLY A 237 10.07 -8.42 -0.92
N TRP A 238 8.78 -8.29 -1.22
CA TRP A 238 8.17 -6.99 -1.50
C TRP A 238 8.16 -6.10 -0.26
N TYR A 239 7.77 -6.63 0.90
CA TYR A 239 7.83 -5.88 2.18
C TYR A 239 9.27 -5.49 2.53
N GLY A 240 10.23 -6.40 2.40
CA GLY A 240 11.64 -6.12 2.66
C GLY A 240 12.20 -4.96 1.82
N ALA A 241 11.72 -4.80 0.59
CA ALA A 241 12.12 -3.71 -0.30
C ALA A 241 11.35 -2.38 -0.07
N ASN A 242 10.10 -2.45 0.40
CA ASN A 242 9.19 -1.30 0.36
C ASN A 242 8.76 -0.77 1.73
N SER A 243 8.77 -1.57 2.78
CA SER A 243 8.45 -1.11 4.13
C SER A 243 9.52 -0.18 4.71
N PRO A 244 10.84 -0.45 4.61
CA PRO A 244 11.84 0.44 5.22
C PRO A 244 11.77 1.89 4.71
N PRO A 245 11.67 2.15 3.38
CA PRO A 245 11.49 3.51 2.88
C PRO A 245 10.22 4.21 3.40
N TYR A 246 9.16 3.45 3.69
CA TYR A 246 7.93 4.02 4.26
C TYR A 246 8.14 4.41 5.74
N ILE A 247 8.82 3.57 6.52
CA ILE A 247 9.14 3.88 7.92
C ILE A 247 10.06 5.10 8.02
N GLU A 248 11.08 5.19 7.16
CA GLU A 248 11.97 6.35 7.07
C GLU A 248 11.19 7.64 6.76
N ALA A 249 10.12 7.57 5.97
CA ALA A 249 9.30 8.74 5.65
C ALA A 249 8.69 9.41 6.89
N PHE A 250 8.36 8.64 7.94
CA PHE A 250 7.89 9.18 9.22
C PHE A 250 9.01 9.80 10.03
N ALA A 251 10.23 9.27 9.95
CA ALA A 251 11.39 9.85 10.64
C ALA A 251 11.76 11.22 10.03
N ASP A 252 11.69 11.33 8.71
CA ASP A 252 12.04 12.54 7.97
C ASP A 252 10.87 13.54 7.80
N GLY A 253 9.66 13.18 8.23
CA GLY A 253 8.46 14.02 8.08
C GLY A 253 8.02 14.23 6.64
N SER A 254 8.34 13.29 5.74
CA SER A 254 8.03 13.36 4.31
C SER A 254 6.69 12.71 3.93
N VAL A 255 5.99 12.13 4.92
CA VAL A 255 4.64 11.60 4.80
C VAL A 255 3.71 12.28 5.81
N VAL A 256 2.45 12.48 5.44
CA VAL A 256 1.38 12.88 6.35
C VAL A 256 0.21 11.92 6.22
N VAL A 257 -0.19 11.27 7.31
CA VAL A 257 -1.34 10.36 7.40
C VAL A 257 -2.54 11.01 8.07
N ALA A 258 -3.71 10.37 8.02
CA ALA A 258 -4.89 10.89 8.71
C ALA A 258 -4.74 10.81 10.24
N GLY A 259 -5.06 11.90 10.93
CA GLY A 259 -5.04 12.03 12.39
C GLY A 259 -6.24 11.40 13.09
N ASP A 260 -6.54 10.14 12.79
CA ASP A 260 -7.62 9.32 13.34
C ASP A 260 -7.01 8.17 14.17
N ASP A 261 -7.59 7.83 15.34
CA ASP A 261 -6.97 6.86 16.26
C ASP A 261 -6.84 5.46 15.64
N ASP A 262 -7.84 4.99 14.88
CA ASP A 262 -7.78 3.68 14.24
C ASP A 262 -6.72 3.67 13.12
N ILE A 263 -6.60 4.76 12.34
CA ILE A 263 -5.54 4.88 11.33
C ILE A 263 -4.16 4.91 11.99
N ILE A 264 -4.00 5.65 13.08
CA ILE A 264 -2.75 5.73 13.83
C ILE A 264 -2.38 4.34 14.39
N ARG A 265 -3.34 3.60 14.95
CA ARG A 265 -3.11 2.27 15.51
C ARG A 265 -2.81 1.22 14.45
N ASP A 266 -3.42 1.32 13.27
CA ASP A 266 -3.07 0.47 12.12
C ASP A 266 -1.61 0.67 11.69
N HIS A 267 -1.12 1.92 11.68
CA HIS A 267 0.29 2.19 11.41
C HIS A 267 1.23 1.67 12.51
N GLN A 268 0.79 1.70 13.78
CA GLN A 268 1.53 1.10 14.90
C GLN A 268 1.59 -0.43 14.84
N ALA A 269 0.67 -1.07 14.11
CA ALA A 269 0.65 -2.52 13.94
C ALA A 269 1.85 -3.04 13.12
N LEU A 270 2.52 -2.16 12.36
CA LEU A 270 3.75 -2.49 11.64
C LEU A 270 4.85 -2.84 12.65
N GLN A 271 5.34 -4.08 12.58
CA GLN A 271 6.35 -4.64 13.47
C GLN A 271 7.47 -5.28 12.66
N TYR A 272 8.62 -5.43 13.28
CA TYR A 272 9.66 -6.27 12.72
C TYR A 272 9.35 -7.74 13.01
N VAL A 273 9.08 -8.50 11.95
CA VAL A 273 8.79 -9.94 11.99
C VAL A 273 9.82 -10.62 11.07
N ASP A 274 10.71 -11.44 11.65
CA ASP A 274 11.80 -12.12 10.94
C ASP A 274 12.69 -11.16 10.11
N GLY A 275 12.98 -9.99 10.68
CA GLY A 275 13.77 -8.93 10.03
C GLY A 275 13.02 -8.14 8.95
N ILE A 276 11.72 -8.39 8.74
CA ILE A 276 10.89 -7.71 7.75
C ILE A 276 9.83 -6.86 8.47
N ILE A 277 9.69 -5.61 8.05
CA ILE A 277 8.64 -4.74 8.60
C ILE A 277 7.31 -5.09 7.92
N ARG A 278 6.41 -5.70 8.68
CA ARG A 278 5.05 -6.05 8.26
C ARG A 278 4.12 -6.09 9.46
N VAL A 279 2.83 -6.13 9.22
CA VAL A 279 1.86 -6.47 10.25
C VAL A 279 1.99 -7.98 10.55
N PRO A 280 2.10 -8.41 11.82
CA PRO A 280 2.03 -9.83 12.17
C PRO A 280 0.69 -10.43 11.78
N GLU A 281 0.69 -11.63 11.18
CA GLU A 281 -0.53 -12.25 10.62
C GLU A 281 -1.64 -12.48 11.66
N ASP A 282 -1.26 -12.74 12.91
CA ASP A 282 -2.14 -12.98 14.05
C ASP A 282 -2.52 -11.70 14.82
N PHE A 283 -1.95 -10.55 14.45
CA PHE A 283 -2.28 -9.29 15.09
C PHE A 283 -3.73 -8.92 14.80
N ARG A 284 -4.53 -8.72 15.85
CA ARG A 284 -5.88 -8.18 15.75
C ARG A 284 -6.18 -7.27 16.94
N TYR A 285 -6.95 -6.21 16.69
CA TYR A 285 -7.51 -5.38 17.75
C TYR A 285 -8.88 -4.84 17.35
N LYS A 286 -9.65 -4.37 18.34
CA LYS A 286 -10.96 -3.76 18.10
C LYS A 286 -10.82 -2.28 17.77
N GLY A 287 -11.37 -1.88 16.63
CA GLY A 287 -11.51 -0.47 16.22
C GLY A 287 -12.59 0.26 17.01
N ALA A 288 -12.70 1.56 16.79
CA ALA A 288 -13.74 2.39 17.41
C ALA A 288 -15.16 1.97 16.99
N ASP A 289 -15.29 1.34 15.82
CA ASP A 289 -16.52 0.77 15.27
C ASP A 289 -16.89 -0.61 15.86
N GLY A 290 -16.04 -1.18 16.72
CA GLY A 290 -16.23 -2.49 17.34
C GLY A 290 -15.85 -3.68 16.44
N PHE A 291 -15.41 -3.43 15.21
CA PHE A 291 -14.94 -4.47 14.30
C PHE A 291 -13.46 -4.79 14.53
N ASP A 292 -13.06 -6.01 14.17
CA ASP A 292 -11.64 -6.38 14.19
C ASP A 292 -10.87 -5.63 13.10
N ARG A 293 -9.62 -5.29 13.43
CA ARG A 293 -8.66 -4.59 12.58
C ARG A 293 -7.35 -5.37 12.59
N HIS A 294 -6.75 -5.54 11.41
CA HIS A 294 -5.46 -6.18 11.24
C HIS A 294 -4.33 -5.14 11.16
N GLY A 295 -4.59 -3.94 10.67
CA GLY A 295 -3.53 -2.95 10.39
C GLY A 295 -3.53 -2.51 8.93
N ASP A 296 -4.69 -2.64 8.28
CA ASP A 296 -4.88 -2.54 6.84
C ASP A 296 -4.51 -1.12 6.32
N ALA A 297 -4.75 -0.07 7.13
CA ALA A 297 -4.30 1.28 6.76
C ALA A 297 -2.77 1.44 6.74
N GLY A 298 -2.04 0.68 7.56
CA GLY A 298 -0.57 0.65 7.53
C GLY A 298 -0.05 0.01 6.23
N ILE A 299 -0.69 -1.08 5.79
CA ILE A 299 -0.37 -1.77 4.53
C ILE A 299 -0.71 -0.88 3.33
N ALA A 300 -1.91 -0.29 3.30
CA ALA A 300 -2.32 0.67 2.28
C ALA A 300 -1.37 1.89 2.24
N GLY A 301 -0.84 2.30 3.39
CA GLY A 301 0.20 3.33 3.52
C GLY A 301 1.49 2.99 2.78
N ILE A 302 2.01 1.77 2.95
CA ILE A 302 3.20 1.29 2.23
C ILE A 302 2.92 1.25 0.72
N LEU A 303 1.72 0.79 0.32
CA LEU A 303 1.31 0.74 -1.09
C LEU A 303 1.25 2.12 -1.74
N VAL A 304 0.60 3.10 -1.11
CA VAL A 304 0.53 4.47 -1.67
C VAL A 304 1.91 5.15 -1.67
N TRP A 305 2.76 4.86 -0.67
CA TRP A 305 4.14 5.34 -0.67
C TRP A 305 4.95 4.76 -1.83
N PHE A 306 4.83 3.45 -2.07
CA PHE A 306 5.40 2.80 -3.25
C PHE A 306 4.90 3.42 -4.55
N ALA A 307 3.59 3.65 -4.68
CA ALA A 307 2.99 4.31 -5.85
C ALA A 307 3.60 5.69 -6.10
N SER A 308 3.77 6.50 -5.05
CA SER A 308 4.34 7.86 -5.15
C SER A 308 5.81 7.91 -5.58
N ARG A 309 6.52 6.78 -5.53
CA ARG A 309 7.91 6.63 -5.99
C ARG A 309 8.01 6.11 -7.43
N GLN A 310 6.90 5.70 -8.03
CA GLN A 310 6.89 5.31 -9.44
C GLN A 310 6.91 6.54 -10.33
N ASP A 311 7.53 6.38 -11.50
CA ASP A 311 7.54 7.41 -12.53
C ASP A 311 6.11 7.67 -13.02
N ALA A 312 5.78 8.94 -13.21
CA ALA A 312 4.51 9.30 -13.80
C ALA A 312 4.53 8.84 -15.27
N ALA A 313 3.59 7.97 -15.65
CA ALA A 313 3.42 7.62 -17.06
C ALA A 313 3.13 8.91 -17.86
N GLU A 314 4.08 9.31 -18.71
CA GLU A 314 4.00 10.51 -19.53
C GLU A 314 3.04 10.24 -20.70
N TYR A 315 1.98 11.05 -20.82
CA TYR A 315 1.13 11.03 -22.01
C TYR A 315 1.42 12.29 -22.81
N GLY A 316 1.75 12.10 -24.08
CA GLY A 316 2.10 13.16 -25.01
C GLY A 316 1.03 14.24 -25.07
N TYR A 317 1.46 15.49 -24.91
CA TYR A 317 0.64 16.67 -25.11
C TYR A 317 0.23 16.80 -26.59
N GLU A 318 -1.08 16.89 -26.87
CA GLU A 318 -1.58 17.31 -28.18
C GLU A 318 -1.91 18.82 -28.14
N ALA A 319 -1.17 19.60 -28.94
CA ALA A 319 -1.35 21.05 -29.00
C ALA A 319 -2.64 21.43 -29.72
N VAL A 320 -3.35 22.44 -29.23
CA VAL A 320 -4.55 23.00 -29.86
C VAL A 320 -4.16 23.71 -31.17
N PRO A 321 -4.78 23.42 -32.33
CA PRO A 321 -4.51 24.17 -33.56
C PRO A 321 -5.03 25.60 -33.43
N VAL A 322 -4.13 26.57 -33.63
CA VAL A 322 -4.45 28.00 -33.76
C VAL A 322 -5.14 28.23 -35.11
N GLY A 323 -6.31 28.86 -35.09
CA GLY A 323 -7.22 28.96 -36.23
C GLY A 323 -6.78 29.86 -37.39
N ARG A 324 -7.45 29.69 -38.55
CA ARG A 324 -7.58 30.72 -39.58
C ARG A 324 -8.89 30.57 -40.38
N GLU A 325 -9.68 31.64 -40.31
CA GLU A 325 -10.56 32.27 -41.30
C GLU A 325 -11.35 31.45 -42.34
N SER A 326 -12.68 31.51 -42.18
CA SER A 326 -13.69 32.02 -43.14
C SER A 326 -13.59 31.66 -44.62
N LEU A 327 -14.54 30.84 -45.11
CA LEU A 327 -15.23 31.06 -46.38
C LEU A 327 -16.68 30.53 -46.30
N TYR A 328 -17.65 31.43 -46.49
CA TYR A 328 -18.99 31.34 -47.12
C TYR A 328 -19.66 29.95 -47.26
N GLY A 329 -20.96 29.75 -47.05
CA GLY A 329 -22.13 30.61 -46.91
C GLY A 329 -23.40 29.79 -47.25
N GLU A 330 -24.55 30.15 -46.63
CA GLU A 330 -25.95 29.90 -47.03
C GLU A 330 -26.40 28.45 -47.37
N GLN A 331 -27.42 27.87 -46.73
CA GLN A 331 -28.83 28.26 -46.84
C GLN A 331 -29.66 27.65 -45.70
N ARG A 332 -30.63 28.44 -45.21
CA ARG A 332 -31.73 28.02 -44.35
C ARG A 332 -32.79 27.29 -45.18
N ASP A 333 -33.41 26.27 -44.60
CA ASP A 333 -34.84 26.00 -44.75
C ASP A 333 -35.35 25.20 -43.54
N GLU A 334 -36.66 25.28 -43.36
CA GLU A 334 -37.36 25.42 -42.09
C GLU A 334 -38.21 24.17 -41.72
N TRP A 335 -38.34 23.95 -40.40
CA TRP A 335 -39.56 23.52 -39.67
C TRP A 335 -39.98 22.04 -39.47
N PHE A 336 -40.62 21.88 -38.31
CA PHE A 336 -40.96 20.72 -37.47
C PHE A 336 -42.01 19.73 -38.02
N GLY A 337 -41.89 18.45 -37.61
CA GLY A 337 -42.97 17.45 -37.69
C GLY A 337 -42.66 16.15 -36.91
N HIS A 338 -43.56 15.82 -35.98
CA HIS A 338 -43.59 14.71 -35.00
C HIS A 338 -43.25 13.27 -35.47
N GLY A 339 -42.80 12.43 -34.52
CA GLY A 339 -43.19 11.01 -34.48
C GLY A 339 -42.15 10.03 -33.92
N ASP A 340 -42.46 9.48 -32.75
CA ASP A 340 -41.84 8.42 -31.94
C ASP A 340 -40.87 7.36 -32.53
N SER A 341 -40.01 6.92 -31.60
CA SER A 341 -39.46 5.56 -31.37
C SER A 341 -38.00 5.26 -31.78
N ALA A 342 -37.31 4.64 -30.80
CA ALA A 342 -36.05 3.90 -30.85
C ALA A 342 -34.72 4.67 -30.93
N ALA A 343 -33.80 4.24 -30.03
CA ALA A 343 -32.35 4.43 -30.04
C ALA A 343 -31.80 5.87 -30.00
N ARG A 344 -31.44 6.35 -28.80
CA ARG A 344 -30.43 7.42 -28.66
C ARG A 344 -29.03 6.81 -28.65
N ASP A 345 -28.51 6.58 -29.84
CA ASP A 345 -27.06 6.61 -30.08
C ASP A 345 -26.57 8.05 -29.83
N TRP A 346 -25.69 8.22 -28.85
CA TRP A 346 -25.15 9.51 -28.42
C TRP A 346 -23.89 9.92 -29.20
N TRP A 347 -23.67 9.30 -30.36
CA TRP A 347 -22.50 9.53 -31.20
C TRP A 347 -22.91 9.88 -32.63
N ARG A 348 -22.51 11.07 -33.10
CA ARG A 348 -22.54 11.43 -34.52
C ARG A 348 -21.09 11.46 -35.04
N PRO A 349 -20.77 10.80 -36.17
CA PRO A 349 -19.46 10.93 -36.78
C PRO A 349 -19.30 12.34 -37.38
N PRO A 350 -18.08 12.92 -37.36
CA PRO A 350 -17.81 14.18 -38.05
C PRO A 350 -17.95 14.02 -39.58
N LEU A 351 -18.51 15.04 -40.23
CA LEU A 351 -18.66 15.15 -41.68
C LEU A 351 -17.29 15.37 -42.35
N GLY A 352 -16.96 14.54 -43.35
CA GLY A 352 -15.97 14.90 -44.37
C GLY A 352 -14.95 13.84 -44.76
N THR A 353 -15.38 12.75 -45.40
CA THR A 353 -14.65 12.16 -46.54
C THR A 353 -15.61 11.28 -47.36
N ARG A 354 -16.21 11.86 -48.41
CA ARG A 354 -16.48 11.06 -49.62
C ARG A 354 -15.19 11.11 -50.43
N GLY A 355 -14.40 10.04 -50.34
CA GLY A 355 -13.46 9.69 -51.40
C GLY A 355 -14.27 9.17 -52.58
N MET A 356 -14.04 9.79 -53.74
CA MET A 356 -14.50 9.38 -55.06
C MET A 356 -13.52 8.36 -55.66
N GLY A 357 -14.01 7.42 -56.47
CA GLY A 357 -13.23 6.55 -57.37
C GLY A 357 -13.24 5.08 -56.92
N PHE A 358 -13.88 4.14 -57.62
CA PHE A 358 -14.15 4.01 -59.06
C PHE A 358 -15.62 3.67 -59.37
#